data_AF-A0A444GET2-F1
#
_entry.id   AF-A0A444GET2-F1
#
_cell.length_a   1.000
_cell.length_b   1.000
_cell.length_c   1.000
_cell.angle_alpha   90.00
_cell.angle_beta   90.00
_cell.angle_gamma   90.00
#
_symmetry.space_group_name_H-M   'P 1'
#
loop_
_entity.id
_entity.type
_entity.pdbx_description
1 polymer ?
#
loop_
_entity_poly.entity_id
_entity_poly.type
_entity_poly.pdbx_seq_one_letter_code
_entity_poly.pdbx_strand_id
1 'polypeptide(L)'
;MDVAGNRKAVVIHVPYRLRKAFRKIHVRLVRELEKKFSGKIRSTSESNQPQGGASPQHLIMIRSAVVRPRSRTLTAVHDAILEDVVCPAEIVGKRIRYRLDGSKIIKIFLDPKERNNTEYKLETFTGVYRKLCGKDVVFEYPVTEIS
;
A
#
# COMPACT_ATOMS: atom_id res chain seq x y z
N MET A 1 -8.76 -3.30 8.30
CA MET A 1 -8.86 -4.01 7.01
C MET A 1 -8.61 -5.48 7.24
N ASP A 2 -9.57 -6.34 6.86
CA ASP A 2 -9.31 -7.79 6.89
C ASP A 2 -8.31 -8.16 5.79
N VAL A 3 -7.28 -8.87 6.22
CA VAL A 3 -6.15 -9.36 5.43
C VAL A 3 -6.17 -10.89 5.49
N ALA A 4 -5.58 -11.55 4.50
CA ALA A 4 -5.51 -13.00 4.44
C ALA A 4 -4.97 -13.62 5.75
N GLY A 5 -5.62 -14.71 6.19
CA GLY A 5 -5.24 -15.46 7.39
C GLY A 5 -5.81 -14.93 8.71
N ASN A 6 -7.05 -14.41 8.73
CA ASN A 6 -7.74 -13.92 9.94
C ASN A 6 -7.02 -12.78 10.68
N ARG A 7 -6.08 -12.10 10.00
CA ARG A 7 -5.35 -10.94 10.52
C ARG A 7 -6.05 -9.65 10.09
N LYS A 8 -6.03 -8.66 10.97
CA LYS A 8 -6.57 -7.32 10.70
C LYS A 8 -5.42 -6.34 10.61
N ALA A 9 -5.36 -5.60 9.51
CA ALA A 9 -4.42 -4.48 9.33
C ALA A 9 -5.13 -3.15 9.60
N VAL A 10 -4.48 -2.25 10.32
CA VAL A 10 -4.94 -0.86 10.52
C VAL A 10 -4.15 0.03 9.56
N VAL A 11 -4.85 0.84 8.77
CA VAL A 11 -4.25 1.82 7.86
C VAL A 11 -4.54 3.19 8.44
N ILE A 12 -3.48 3.97 8.69
CA ILE A 12 -3.58 5.34 9.20
C ILE A 12 -3.25 6.28 8.05
N HIS A 13 -4.21 7.12 7.68
CA HIS A 13 -4.01 8.12 6.64
C HIS A 13 -3.29 9.34 7.23
N VAL A 14 -2.07 9.59 6.76
CA VAL A 14 -1.26 10.75 7.15
C VAL A 14 -1.35 11.82 6.07
N PRO A 15 -1.62 13.09 6.41
CA PRO A 15 -1.58 14.18 5.44
C PRO A 15 -0.21 14.30 4.75
N TYR A 16 -0.21 14.53 3.44
CA TYR A 16 1.01 14.54 2.60
C TYR A 16 2.12 15.45 3.14
N ARG A 17 1.76 16.61 3.71
CA ARG A 17 2.73 17.58 4.27
C ARG A 17 3.54 17.00 5.45
N LEU A 18 2.96 16.08 6.21
CA LEU A 18 3.57 15.49 7.40
C LEU A 18 4.30 14.17 7.13
N ARG A 19 4.19 13.62 5.91
CA ARG A 19 4.76 12.31 5.53
C ARG A 19 6.24 12.17 5.87
N LYS A 20 7.06 13.20 5.58
CA LYS A 20 8.50 13.19 5.87
C LYS A 20 8.82 13.12 7.37
N ALA A 21 8.04 13.81 8.20
CA ALA A 21 8.21 13.79 9.64
C ALA A 21 7.81 12.42 10.21
N PHE A 22 6.68 11.87 9.76
CA PHE A 22 6.22 10.55 10.15
C PHE A 22 7.19 9.44 9.76
N ARG A 23 7.84 9.52 8.59
CA ARG A 23 8.84 8.53 8.18
C ARG A 23 10.03 8.42 9.15
N LYS A 24 10.46 9.55 9.75
CA LYS A 24 11.56 9.55 10.74
C LYS A 24 11.19 8.84 12.04
N ILE A 25 9.95 8.99 12.50
CA ILE A 25 9.45 8.40 13.75
C ILE A 25 8.74 7.06 13.55
N HIS A 26 8.60 6.61 12.30
CA HIS A 26 7.75 5.48 11.90
C HIS A 26 8.05 4.21 12.69
N VAL A 27 9.33 3.83 12.81
CA VAL A 27 9.74 2.60 13.51
C VAL A 27 9.34 2.63 14.98
N ARG A 28 9.46 3.76 15.66
CA ARG A 28 9.06 3.91 17.07
C ARG A 28 7.55 3.90 17.21
N LEU A 29 6.85 4.65 16.36
CA LEU A 29 5.40 4.75 16.35
C LEU A 29 4.74 3.38 16.11
N VAL A 30 5.21 2.62 15.12
CA VAL A 30 4.68 1.28 14.83
C VAL A 30 4.86 0.35 16.01
N ARG A 31 6.03 0.34 16.65
CA ARG A 31 6.28 -0.49 17.84
C ARG A 31 5.37 -0.12 19.01
N GLU A 32 5.13 1.17 19.25
CA GLU A 32 4.23 1.63 20.32
C GLU A 32 2.77 1.27 20.03
N LEU A 33 2.33 1.43 18.78
CA LEU A 33 0.99 1.05 18.35
C LEU A 33 0.82 -0.47 18.43
N GLU A 34 1.78 -1.26 17.93
CA GLU A 34 1.74 -2.74 18.02
C GLU A 34 1.64 -3.21 19.48
N LYS A 35 2.36 -2.58 20.42
CA LYS A 35 2.23 -2.86 21.85
C LYS A 35 0.85 -2.50 22.41
N LYS A 36 0.30 -1.34 22.05
CA LYS A 36 -1.02 -0.87 22.50
C LYS A 36 -2.18 -1.65 21.88
N PHE A 37 -1.97 -2.26 20.72
CA PHE A 37 -2.94 -3.11 20.02
C PHE A 37 -2.74 -4.60 20.27
N SER A 38 -2.14 -4.98 21.41
CA SER A 38 -1.87 -6.36 21.84
C SER A 38 -3.15 -7.14 22.17
N GLY A 39 -3.89 -7.52 21.12
CA GLY A 39 -4.91 -8.56 21.12
C GLY A 39 -6.35 -8.05 21.29
N LYS A 40 -7.13 -8.10 20.20
CA LYS A 40 -8.60 -8.00 20.16
C LYS A 40 -9.21 -6.84 20.95
N ILE A 41 -9.49 -5.72 20.27
CA ILE A 41 -10.56 -4.83 20.74
C ILE A 41 -11.51 -4.49 19.60
N ARG A 42 -12.76 -4.92 19.83
CA ARG A 42 -14.00 -4.63 19.13
C ARG A 42 -14.48 -3.28 19.68
N SER A 43 -14.63 -2.28 18.83
CA SER A 43 -15.52 -1.15 19.10
C SER A 43 -16.37 -0.90 17.86
N THR A 44 -17.64 -1.28 18.01
CA THR A 44 -18.76 -0.84 17.19
C THR A 44 -19.07 0.61 17.55
N SER A 45 -19.23 1.45 16.55
CA SER A 45 -20.25 2.51 16.51
C SER A 45 -20.54 2.81 15.03
N GLU A 46 -21.82 2.65 14.68
CA GLU A 46 -22.49 3.22 13.50
C GLU A 46 -22.24 4.74 13.41
N SER A 47 -22.34 5.46 12.30
CA SER A 47 -23.01 5.30 11.00
C SER A 47 -22.18 6.17 10.02
N ASN A 48 -22.04 5.86 8.73
CA ASN A 48 -23.08 6.05 7.72
C ASN A 48 -22.76 5.20 6.48
N GLN A 49 -23.76 4.47 6.03
CA GLN A 49 -23.77 3.74 4.76
C GLN A 49 -24.28 4.65 3.60
N PRO A 50 -24.22 4.18 2.34
CA PRO A 50 -23.94 5.00 1.16
C PRO A 50 -25.20 5.47 0.41
N GLN A 51 -25.08 6.62 -0.24
CA GLN A 51 -25.77 6.93 -1.49
C GLN A 51 -24.66 7.26 -2.48
N GLY A 52 -24.45 6.56 -3.59
CA GLY A 52 -25.42 6.06 -4.55
C GLY A 52 -25.14 6.78 -5.86
N GLY A 53 -24.93 6.04 -6.94
CA GLY A 53 -25.10 6.57 -8.30
C GLY A 53 -23.86 6.72 -9.16
N ALA A 54 -23.78 5.80 -10.12
CA ALA A 54 -23.42 6.05 -11.51
C ALA A 54 -21.97 6.45 -11.87
N SER A 55 -21.37 5.58 -12.68
CA SER A 55 -20.38 5.94 -13.69
C SER A 55 -20.80 7.17 -14.51
N PRO A 56 -19.93 8.18 -14.71
CA PRO A 56 -20.10 9.13 -15.78
C PRO A 56 -19.36 8.62 -17.03
N GLN A 57 -20.03 7.78 -17.80
CA GLN A 57 -19.88 7.85 -19.25
C GLN A 57 -20.58 9.16 -19.66
N HIS A 58 -19.87 10.02 -20.40
CA HIS A 58 -20.37 11.28 -20.96
C HIS A 58 -20.80 12.38 -19.96
N LEU A 59 -19.84 13.21 -19.55
CA LEU A 59 -20.11 14.64 -19.36
C LEU A 59 -18.98 15.44 -20.03
N ILE A 60 -19.28 15.99 -21.20
CA ILE A 60 -18.43 16.97 -21.87
C ILE A 60 -18.60 18.29 -21.11
N MET A 61 -17.54 18.80 -20.47
CA MET A 61 -17.42 20.22 -20.14
C MET A 61 -15.95 20.66 -20.02
N ILE A 62 -15.49 21.24 -21.13
CA ILE A 62 -14.66 22.44 -21.32
C ILE A 62 -13.43 22.66 -20.39
N ARG A 63 -12.30 22.80 -21.08
CA ARG A 63 -10.91 22.95 -20.62
C ARG A 63 -10.72 24.06 -19.58
N SER A 64 -10.21 23.67 -18.41
CA SER A 64 -9.07 24.36 -17.80
C SER A 64 -7.88 23.42 -17.89
N ALA A 65 -7.07 23.57 -18.93
CA ALA A 65 -5.84 22.80 -19.09
C ALA A 65 -4.74 23.33 -18.15
N VAL A 66 -5.04 23.42 -16.85
CA VAL A 66 -3.98 23.44 -15.84
C VAL A 66 -3.37 22.04 -15.87
N VAL A 67 -2.17 21.95 -16.43
CA VAL A 67 -1.43 20.70 -16.54
C VAL A 67 -1.36 20.07 -15.15
N ARG A 68 -1.98 18.91 -14.99
CA ARG A 68 -1.95 18.19 -13.71
C ARG A 68 -0.49 17.85 -13.42
N PRO A 69 0.06 18.24 -12.25
CA PRO A 69 1.41 17.84 -11.88
C PRO A 69 1.55 16.32 -11.94
N ARG A 70 2.67 15.83 -12.48
CA ARG A 70 2.92 14.38 -12.65
C ARG A 70 2.79 13.59 -11.34
N SER A 71 3.07 14.24 -10.21
CA SER A 71 2.92 13.71 -8.84
C SER A 71 1.47 13.38 -8.45
N ARG A 72 0.47 13.90 -9.17
CA ARG A 72 -0.97 13.65 -8.93
C ARG A 72 -1.58 12.66 -9.91
N THR A 73 -0.75 11.96 -10.70
CA THR A 73 -1.24 10.91 -11.60
C THR A 73 -1.46 9.62 -10.81
N LEU A 74 -2.47 8.83 -11.20
CA LEU A 74 -2.81 7.57 -10.55
C LEU A 74 -1.59 6.62 -10.48
N THR A 75 -0.79 6.57 -11.54
CA THR A 75 0.45 5.78 -11.56
C THR A 75 1.46 6.24 -10.50
N ALA A 76 1.73 7.55 -10.42
CA ALA A 76 2.66 8.09 -9.44
C ALA A 76 2.14 7.91 -7.99
N VAL A 77 0.84 8.02 -7.78
CA VAL A 77 0.21 7.77 -6.48
C VAL A 77 0.33 6.31 -6.07
N HIS A 78 0.13 5.37 -6.99
CA HIS A 78 0.27 3.94 -6.70
C HIS A 78 1.72 3.57 -6.36
N ASP A 79 2.69 4.15 -7.05
CA ASP A 79 4.11 3.96 -6.74
C ASP A 79 4.47 4.55 -5.38
N ALA A 80 3.96 5.75 -5.06
CA ALA A 80 4.13 6.34 -3.74
C ALA A 80 3.50 5.52 -2.60
N ILE A 81 2.33 4.91 -2.84
CA ILE A 81 1.68 4.02 -1.88
C ILE A 81 2.52 2.75 -1.65
N LEU A 82 3.14 2.19 -2.69
CA LEU A 82 4.03 1.03 -2.54
C LEU A 82 5.20 1.33 -1.61
N GLU A 83 5.85 2.48 -1.77
CA GLU A 83 6.94 2.92 -0.90
C GLU A 83 6.49 3.13 0.55
N ASP A 84 5.28 3.67 0.75
CA ASP A 84 4.75 3.94 2.10
C ASP A 84 4.35 2.65 2.85
N VAL A 85 3.80 1.66 2.14
CA VAL A 85 3.36 0.39 2.76
C VAL A 85 4.55 -0.42 3.29
N VAL A 86 5.69 -0.33 2.61
CA VAL A 86 6.86 -1.19 2.86
C VAL A 86 7.82 -0.58 3.88
N CYS A 87 7.68 0.70 4.22
CA CYS A 87 8.50 1.38 5.22
C CYS A 87 8.58 0.55 6.53
N PRO A 88 9.79 0.31 7.11
CA PRO A 88 11.08 0.91 6.79
C PRO A 88 11.83 0.36 5.56
N ALA A 89 11.45 -0.80 5.05
CA ALA A 89 12.21 -1.46 3.98
C ALA A 89 12.18 -0.67 2.68
N GLU A 90 13.32 -0.71 1.99
CA GLU A 90 13.49 -0.10 0.69
C GLU A 90 13.20 -1.10 -0.43
N ILE A 91 12.57 -0.61 -1.49
CA ILE A 91 12.29 -1.38 -2.69
C ILE A 91 13.53 -1.32 -3.58
N VAL A 92 14.22 -2.45 -3.74
CA VAL A 92 15.41 -2.59 -4.59
C VAL A 92 15.02 -2.76 -6.06
N GLY A 93 13.86 -3.35 -6.32
CA GLY A 93 13.44 -3.63 -7.69
C GLY A 93 11.94 -3.82 -7.84
N LYS A 94 11.46 -3.61 -9.06
CA LYS A 94 10.06 -3.82 -9.45
C LYS A 94 10.04 -4.53 -10.79
N ARG A 95 9.47 -5.72 -10.84
CA ARG A 95 9.23 -6.48 -12.07
C ARG A 95 7.73 -6.61 -12.29
N ILE A 96 7.31 -6.51 -13.53
CA ILE A 96 5.91 -6.70 -13.92
C ILE A 96 5.86 -7.92 -14.81
N ARG A 97 5.06 -8.91 -14.41
CA ARG A 97 4.79 -10.11 -15.21
C ARG A 97 3.38 -10.04 -15.74
N TYR A 98 3.25 -10.23 -17.05
CA TYR A 98 1.96 -10.44 -17.71
C TYR A 98 1.74 -11.95 -17.86
N ARG A 99 0.54 -12.42 -17.48
CA ARG A 99 0.11 -13.80 -17.73
C ARG A 99 -0.57 -13.88 -19.10
N LEU A 100 -0.71 -15.10 -19.61
CA LEU A 100 -1.41 -15.38 -20.87
C LEU A 100 -2.87 -14.91 -20.82
N ASP A 101 -3.50 -14.97 -19.65
CA ASP A 101 -4.86 -14.49 -19.39
C ASP A 101 -5.00 -12.95 -19.40
N GLY A 102 -3.92 -12.21 -19.70
CA GLY A 102 -3.87 -10.74 -19.67
C GLY A 102 -3.75 -10.14 -18.26
N SER A 103 -3.86 -10.96 -17.22
CA SER A 103 -3.66 -10.51 -15.84
C SER A 103 -2.21 -10.07 -15.58
N LYS A 104 -2.06 -9.05 -14.73
CA LYS A 104 -0.79 -8.41 -14.41
C LYS A 104 -0.43 -8.65 -12.95
N ILE A 105 0.77 -9.18 -12.71
CA ILE A 105 1.32 -9.35 -11.37
C ILE A 105 2.57 -8.52 -11.23
N ILE A 106 2.60 -7.69 -10.20
CA ILE A 106 3.77 -6.87 -9.88
C ILE A 106 4.57 -7.61 -8.81
N LYS A 107 5.80 -7.99 -9.14
CA LYS A 107 6.79 -8.52 -8.21
C LYS A 107 7.65 -7.37 -7.69
N ILE A 108 7.67 -7.19 -6.39
CA ILE A 108 8.43 -6.14 -5.72
C ILE A 108 9.53 -6.80 -4.92
N PHE A 109 10.77 -6.37 -5.17
CA PHE A 109 11.95 -6.86 -4.50
C PHE A 109 12.34 -5.91 -3.39
N LEU A 110 12.38 -6.43 -2.16
CA LEU A 110 12.80 -5.69 -0.97
C LEU A 110 14.29 -5.90 -0.69
N ASP A 111 14.90 -4.97 0.05
CA ASP A 111 16.29 -5.13 0.50
C ASP A 111 16.42 -6.36 1.41
N PRO A 112 17.29 -7.34 1.09
CA PRO A 112 17.51 -8.52 1.93
C PRO A 112 18.02 -8.18 3.34
N LYS A 113 18.63 -7.01 3.56
CA LYS A 113 19.10 -6.58 4.89
C LYS A 113 17.98 -6.47 5.92
N GLU A 114 16.77 -6.12 5.48
CA GLU A 114 15.62 -5.93 6.35
C GLU A 114 14.71 -7.15 6.45
N ARG A 115 15.13 -8.28 5.87
CA ARG A 115 14.34 -9.52 5.80
C ARG A 115 13.81 -9.98 7.16
N ASN A 116 14.67 -10.04 8.17
CA ASN A 116 14.30 -10.50 9.51
C ASN A 116 13.15 -9.69 10.15
N ASN A 117 13.01 -8.41 9.78
CA ASN A 117 12.00 -7.52 10.35
C ASN A 117 10.71 -7.45 9.53
N THR A 118 10.75 -7.82 8.25
CA THR A 118 9.64 -7.58 7.30
C THR A 118 9.00 -8.85 6.75
N GLU A 119 9.68 -10.00 6.86
CA GLU A 119 9.22 -11.29 6.32
C GLU A 119 7.84 -11.71 6.87
N TYR A 120 7.56 -11.49 8.16
CA TYR A 120 6.26 -11.83 8.75
C TYR A 120 5.11 -10.90 8.30
N LYS A 121 5.41 -9.76 7.66
CA LYS A 121 4.42 -8.77 7.21
C LYS A 121 4.10 -8.85 5.72
N LEU A 122 4.80 -9.66 4.93
CA LEU A 122 4.70 -9.67 3.46
C LEU A 122 3.25 -9.90 2.97
N GLU A 123 2.56 -10.89 3.53
CA GLU A 123 1.16 -11.18 3.20
C GLU A 123 0.22 -10.02 3.56
N THR A 124 0.58 -9.25 4.60
CA THR A 124 -0.17 -8.05 5.00
C THR A 124 0.03 -6.92 4.02
N PHE A 125 1.25 -6.70 3.53
CA PHE A 125 1.52 -5.70 2.50
C PHE A 125 0.76 -6.00 1.21
N THR A 126 0.73 -7.26 0.76
CA THR A 126 -0.06 -7.67 -0.40
C THR A 126 -1.55 -7.40 -0.19
N GLY A 127 -2.10 -7.77 0.97
CA GLY A 127 -3.52 -7.56 1.28
C GLY A 127 -3.91 -6.08 1.32
N VAL A 128 -3.09 -5.24 1.97
CA VAL A 128 -3.32 -3.79 2.07
C VAL A 128 -3.24 -3.14 0.70
N TYR A 129 -2.20 -3.43 -0.09
CA TYR A 129 -2.05 -2.82 -1.40
C TYR A 129 -3.14 -3.24 -2.38
N ARG A 130 -3.55 -4.52 -2.36
CA ARG A 130 -4.67 -4.99 -3.18
C ARG A 130 -5.98 -4.28 -2.81
N LYS A 131 -6.21 -4.00 -1.53
CA LYS A 131 -7.43 -3.33 -1.06
C LYS A 131 -7.46 -1.83 -1.34
N LEU A 132 -6.28 -1.17 -1.35
CA LEU A 132 -6.16 0.25 -1.67
C LEU A 132 -6.16 0.53 -3.18
N CYS A 133 -5.46 -0.30 -3.95
CA CYS A 133 -5.13 -0.03 -5.36
C CYS A 133 -5.81 -0.98 -6.36
N GLY A 134 -6.42 -2.08 -5.90
CA GLY A 134 -7.03 -3.10 -6.77
C GLY A 134 -6.04 -3.86 -7.65
N LYS A 135 -4.74 -3.81 -7.33
CA LYS A 135 -3.66 -4.43 -8.12
C LYS A 135 -3.02 -5.58 -7.35
N ASP A 136 -2.74 -6.67 -8.05
CA ASP A 136 -2.06 -7.83 -7.47
C ASP A 136 -0.55 -7.61 -7.40
N VAL A 137 -0.02 -7.77 -6.18
CA VAL A 137 1.38 -7.55 -5.85
C VAL A 137 1.91 -8.69 -5.01
N VAL A 138 3.12 -9.13 -5.33
CA VAL A 138 3.86 -10.12 -4.56
C VAL A 138 5.18 -9.48 -4.12
N PHE A 139 5.46 -9.56 -2.82
CA PHE A 139 6.71 -9.08 -2.23
C PHE A 139 7.66 -10.27 -2.06
N GLU A 140 8.87 -10.14 -2.59
CA GLU A 140 9.93 -11.16 -2.56
C GLU A 140 11.27 -10.48 -2.21
N TYR A 141 12.25 -11.27 -1.76
CA TYR A 141 13.64 -10.80 -1.66
C TYR A 141 14.42 -11.30 -2.87
N PRO A 142 15.37 -10.52 -3.41
CA PRO A 142 16.25 -11.02 -4.45
C PRO A 142 17.05 -12.18 -3.91
N VAL A 143 17.05 -13.31 -4.62
CA VAL A 143 17.98 -14.40 -4.34
C VAL A 143 19.34 -13.89 -4.82
N THR A 144 20.28 -13.66 -3.89
CA THR A 144 21.68 -13.45 -4.25
C THR A 144 22.16 -14.74 -4.90
N GLU A 145 22.24 -14.77 -6.22
CA GLU A 145 23.05 -15.77 -6.92
C GLU A 145 24.50 -15.51 -6.48
N ILE A 146 24.97 -16.32 -5.53
CA ILE A 146 26.38 -16.38 -5.19
C ILE A 146 27.03 -17.07 -6.39
N SER A 147 27.58 -16.26 -7.29
CA SER A 147 28.49 -16.70 -8.36
C SER A 147 29.89 -16.88 -7.80
#